data_AF-A0AAQ4F6B0-F1
#
_entry.id   AF-A0AAQ4F6B0-F1
#
_cell.length_a   1.000
_cell.length_b   1.000
_cell.length_c   1.000
_cell.angle_alpha   90.00
_cell.angle_beta   90.00
_cell.angle_gamma   90.00
#
_symmetry.space_group_name_H-M   'P 1'
#
loop_
_entity.id
_entity.type
_entity.pdbx_description
1 polymer ?
#
loop_
_entity_poly.entity_id
_entity_poly.type
_entity_poly.pdbx_seq_one_letter_code
_entity_poly.pdbx_strand_id
1 'polypeptide(L)'
;MPTPHGLPLAYLPVQCISVLCHALEQVETMGADNPLTCLVPCLSGVHPDEAFSSVPYEKGHTFLYYLETLLGGPDVFDKFLLSYIEKYKFQSVDTWQWKTYLYDYFKDKTDILNKVDWNAWFHSPGMPPVLPSYSRALVVPCEQLCAKWANPATAPEHFSSNDLASFKPSQICLLLSLLLKEKPLPADRLQLLTSLYKMEEVGNAEIKFRWLRLGLRAKWEPIVPHVCRFLKTYGRMKFVCPLFRDLHAWEEKRQLTQELFDELKPQMMHVVTLKLSKDLGLS
;
A
#
# COMPACT_ATOMS: atom_id res chain seq x y z
N MET A 1 -22.60 8.94 14.75
CA MET A 1 -23.00 9.01 13.32
C MET A 1 -22.04 8.12 12.55
N PRO A 2 -22.52 7.10 11.81
CA PRO A 2 -21.66 6.17 11.11
C PRO A 2 -21.15 6.81 9.80
N THR A 3 -19.88 6.58 9.47
CA THR A 3 -19.26 6.97 8.20
C THR A 3 -19.81 6.13 7.04
N PRO A 4 -20.00 6.67 5.81
CA PRO A 4 -20.79 5.98 4.78
C PRO A 4 -20.12 4.78 4.08
N HIS A 5 -18.83 4.48 4.28
CA HIS A 5 -18.13 3.46 3.48
C HIS A 5 -17.16 2.59 4.30
N GLY A 6 -17.66 1.99 5.39
CA GLY A 6 -16.91 0.98 6.13
C GLY A 6 -16.91 -0.38 5.42
N LEU A 7 -15.99 -0.59 4.46
CA LEU A 7 -15.66 -1.94 4.02
C LEU A 7 -14.90 -2.62 5.17
N PRO A 8 -15.38 -3.75 5.72
CA PRO A 8 -14.67 -4.44 6.77
C PRO A 8 -13.36 -4.97 6.21
N LEU A 9 -12.23 -4.59 6.81
CA LEU A 9 -10.89 -5.19 6.60
C LEU A 9 -10.85 -6.70 6.90
N ALA A 10 -11.99 -7.29 7.26
CA ALA A 10 -12.21 -8.61 7.84
C ALA A 10 -12.07 -9.80 6.86
N TYR A 11 -11.33 -9.70 5.74
CA TYR A 11 -11.37 -10.76 4.73
C TYR A 11 -10.05 -11.18 4.05
N LEU A 12 -8.86 -10.72 4.50
CA LEU A 12 -7.63 -10.86 3.67
C LEU A 12 -6.39 -11.51 4.38
N PRO A 13 -5.33 -11.98 3.66
CA PRO A 13 -4.00 -12.56 4.05
C PRO A 13 -2.87 -11.54 4.15
N VAL A 14 -1.74 -11.87 4.79
CA VAL A 14 -0.68 -10.86 5.05
C VAL A 14 -0.02 -10.31 3.79
N GLN A 15 0.30 -11.16 2.81
CA GLN A 15 0.88 -10.70 1.54
C GLN A 15 -0.15 -9.92 0.71
N CYS A 16 -1.42 -10.35 0.72
CA CYS A 16 -2.50 -9.67 0.00
C CYS A 16 -3.09 -8.46 0.76
N ILE A 17 -2.86 -8.30 2.06
CA ILE A 17 -3.20 -7.08 2.81
C ILE A 17 -2.15 -6.01 2.59
N SER A 18 -0.86 -6.34 2.42
CA SER A 18 0.10 -5.33 1.94
C SER A 18 -0.38 -4.76 0.61
N VAL A 19 -0.69 -5.66 -0.33
CA VAL A 19 -1.14 -5.37 -1.71
C VAL A 19 -2.45 -4.57 -1.72
N LEU A 20 -3.53 -5.10 -1.13
CA LEU A 20 -4.83 -4.45 -1.12
C LEU A 20 -4.90 -3.24 -0.18
N CYS A 21 -4.11 -3.17 0.91
CA CYS A 21 -4.03 -1.93 1.70
C CYS A 21 -3.30 -0.83 0.95
N HIS A 22 -2.25 -1.15 0.17
CA HIS A 22 -1.60 -0.14 -0.67
C HIS A 22 -2.54 0.31 -1.79
N ALA A 23 -3.33 -0.59 -2.38
CA ALA A 23 -4.39 -0.21 -3.33
C ALA A 23 -5.44 0.69 -2.69
N LEU A 24 -5.98 0.29 -1.54
CA LEU A 24 -6.97 1.06 -0.78
C LEU A 24 -6.43 2.44 -0.40
N GLU A 25 -5.23 2.52 0.18
CA GLU A 25 -4.62 3.80 0.58
C GLU A 25 -4.40 4.71 -0.64
N GLN A 26 -3.97 4.15 -1.79
CA GLN A 26 -3.85 4.96 -3.01
C GLN A 26 -5.20 5.41 -3.56
N VAL A 27 -6.20 4.53 -3.62
CA VAL A 27 -7.56 4.89 -4.06
C VAL A 27 -8.19 5.94 -3.13
N GLU A 28 -8.01 5.81 -1.82
CA GLU A 28 -8.45 6.81 -0.83
C GLU A 28 -7.71 8.14 -1.01
N THR A 29 -6.41 8.12 -1.29
CA THR A 29 -5.59 9.33 -1.53
C THR A 29 -5.96 10.01 -2.84
N MET A 30 -6.21 9.25 -3.90
CA MET A 30 -6.47 9.75 -5.25
C MET A 30 -7.94 10.11 -5.49
N GLY A 31 -8.85 9.54 -4.70
CA GLY A 31 -10.29 9.58 -4.88
C GLY A 31 -10.82 8.33 -5.60
N ALA A 32 -11.92 7.77 -5.11
CA ALA A 32 -12.51 6.52 -5.63
C ALA A 32 -12.98 6.62 -7.09
N ASP A 33 -13.36 7.82 -7.53
CA ASP A 33 -13.84 8.10 -8.89
C ASP A 33 -12.72 8.57 -9.83
N ASN A 34 -11.47 8.60 -9.37
CA ASN A 34 -10.34 9.10 -10.16
C ASN A 34 -10.05 8.13 -11.33
N PRO A 35 -10.04 8.59 -12.59
CA PRO A 35 -9.78 7.72 -13.76
C PRO A 35 -8.42 7.00 -13.75
N LEU A 36 -7.45 7.52 -12.99
CA LEU A 36 -6.13 6.88 -12.82
C LEU A 36 -6.18 5.67 -11.87
N THR A 37 -7.35 5.37 -11.29
CA THR A 37 -7.60 4.14 -10.51
C THR A 37 -8.22 3.02 -11.36
N CYS A 38 -8.45 3.24 -12.65
CA CYS A 38 -8.80 2.20 -13.61
C CYS A 38 -7.58 1.30 -13.89
N LEU A 39 -7.80 0.01 -14.17
CA LEU A 39 -6.71 -0.90 -14.51
C LEU A 39 -6.12 -0.57 -15.91
N VAL A 40 -6.97 -0.10 -16.81
CA VAL A 40 -6.60 0.44 -18.12
C VAL A 40 -6.99 1.93 -18.14
N PRO A 41 -6.13 2.83 -17.62
CA PRO A 41 -6.42 4.25 -17.58
C PRO A 41 -6.26 4.92 -18.95
N CYS A 42 -6.97 6.02 -19.17
CA CYS A 42 -6.72 6.93 -20.30
C CYS A 42 -5.63 7.93 -19.90
N LEU A 43 -4.50 7.91 -20.61
CA LEU A 43 -3.36 8.80 -20.32
C LEU A 43 -3.29 10.02 -21.25
N SER A 44 -4.32 10.28 -22.05
CA SER A 44 -4.34 11.43 -22.94
C SER A 44 -4.31 12.73 -22.12
N GLY A 45 -3.29 13.56 -22.34
CA GLY A 45 -3.07 14.80 -21.56
C GLY A 45 -2.57 14.58 -20.13
N VAL A 46 -2.19 13.35 -19.75
CA VAL A 46 -1.67 13.02 -18.41
C VAL A 46 -0.18 12.70 -18.51
N HIS A 47 0.64 13.36 -17.70
CA HIS A 47 2.06 13.02 -17.61
C HIS A 47 2.24 11.62 -16.99
N PRO A 48 3.06 10.71 -17.55
CA PRO A 48 3.17 9.34 -17.03
C PRO A 48 3.51 9.24 -15.54
N ASP A 49 4.35 10.14 -15.02
CA ASP A 49 4.70 10.20 -13.59
C ASP A 49 3.51 10.56 -12.69
N GLU A 50 2.47 11.23 -13.22
CA GLU A 50 1.23 11.51 -12.49
C GLU A 50 0.29 10.30 -12.45
N ALA A 51 0.40 9.40 -13.43
CA ALA A 51 -0.37 8.15 -13.48
C ALA A 51 0.26 7.02 -12.65
N PHE A 52 1.54 7.15 -12.27
CA PHE A 52 2.23 6.16 -11.46
C PHE A 52 1.58 6.02 -10.07
N SER A 53 1.15 4.80 -9.73
CA SER A 53 0.58 4.46 -8.43
C SER A 53 0.73 2.96 -8.15
N SER A 54 0.25 2.48 -6.99
CA SER A 54 0.15 1.04 -6.73
C SER A 54 -1.00 0.37 -7.50
N VAL A 55 -1.98 1.13 -8.01
CA VAL A 55 -3.19 0.58 -8.63
C VAL A 55 -2.89 -0.48 -9.71
N PRO A 56 -2.07 -0.23 -10.76
CA PRO A 56 -1.83 -1.23 -11.79
C PRO A 56 -1.19 -2.52 -11.26
N TYR A 57 -0.38 -2.43 -10.20
CA TYR A 57 0.22 -3.59 -9.55
C TYR A 57 -0.84 -4.40 -8.80
N GLU A 58 -1.60 -3.74 -7.92
CA GLU A 58 -2.46 -4.43 -6.97
C GLU A 58 -3.79 -4.85 -7.60
N LYS A 59 -4.42 -3.97 -8.39
CA LYS A 59 -5.65 -4.29 -9.15
C LYS A 59 -5.36 -5.32 -10.24
N GLY A 60 -4.18 -5.22 -10.90
CA GLY A 60 -3.72 -6.20 -11.88
C GLY A 60 -3.46 -7.58 -11.26
N HIS A 61 -2.74 -7.63 -10.14
CA HIS A 61 -2.55 -8.87 -9.37
C HIS A 61 -3.90 -9.48 -8.95
N THR A 62 -4.79 -8.70 -8.33
CA THR A 62 -6.09 -9.19 -7.88
C THR A 62 -6.95 -9.69 -9.03
N PHE A 63 -6.84 -9.07 -10.21
CA PHE A 63 -7.50 -9.53 -11.42
C PHE A 63 -6.97 -10.87 -11.93
N LEU A 64 -5.65 -11.02 -12.01
CA LEU A 64 -5.04 -12.28 -12.44
C LEU A 64 -5.33 -13.41 -11.45
N TYR A 65 -5.29 -13.14 -10.14
CA TYR A 65 -5.67 -14.10 -9.12
C TYR A 65 -7.17 -14.48 -9.20
N TYR A 66 -8.05 -13.52 -9.45
CA TYR A 66 -9.46 -13.80 -9.72
C TYR A 66 -9.62 -14.75 -10.92
N LEU A 67 -8.92 -14.51 -12.03
CA LEU A 67 -8.96 -15.40 -13.19
C LEU A 67 -8.38 -16.79 -12.90
N GLU A 68 -7.27 -16.87 -12.16
CA GLU A 68 -6.70 -18.13 -11.70
C GLU A 68 -7.74 -18.97 -10.93
N THR A 69 -8.45 -18.36 -9.98
CA THR A 69 -9.49 -19.05 -9.20
C THR A 69 -10.64 -19.56 -10.06
N LEU A 70 -11.01 -18.83 -11.12
CA LEU A 70 -12.06 -19.23 -12.05
C LEU A 70 -11.63 -20.32 -13.04
N LEU A 71 -10.36 -20.30 -13.46
CA LEU A 71 -9.86 -21.11 -14.57
C LEU A 71 -9.19 -22.41 -14.11
N GLY A 72 -9.21 -22.72 -12.82
CA GLY A 72 -8.80 -24.03 -12.30
C GLY A 72 -7.57 -24.01 -11.40
N GLY A 73 -7.20 -22.85 -10.85
CA GLY A 73 -6.10 -22.73 -9.89
C GLY A 73 -4.72 -22.56 -10.53
N PRO A 74 -3.68 -22.46 -9.68
CA PRO A 74 -2.33 -22.06 -10.10
C PRO A 74 -1.72 -23.04 -11.11
N ASP A 75 -1.88 -24.35 -10.91
CA ASP A 75 -1.31 -25.37 -11.83
C ASP A 75 -1.83 -25.25 -13.28
N VAL A 76 -3.03 -24.70 -13.45
CA VAL A 76 -3.62 -24.44 -14.77
C VAL A 76 -3.21 -23.07 -15.29
N PHE A 77 -3.26 -22.05 -14.45
CA PHE A 77 -2.98 -20.67 -14.84
C PHE A 77 -1.49 -20.40 -15.09
N ASP A 78 -0.59 -21.09 -14.39
CA ASP A 78 0.86 -21.03 -14.60
C ASP A 78 1.25 -21.52 -16.01
N LYS A 79 0.56 -22.56 -16.51
CA LYS A 79 0.78 -23.05 -17.89
C LYS A 79 0.34 -22.01 -18.92
N PHE A 80 -0.76 -21.29 -18.66
CA PHE A 80 -1.16 -20.15 -19.49
C PHE A 80 -0.11 -19.04 -19.45
N LEU A 81 0.40 -18.68 -18.26
CA LEU A 81 1.41 -17.65 -18.10
C LEU A 81 2.69 -17.96 -18.89
N LEU A 82 3.20 -19.19 -18.79
CA LEU A 82 4.35 -19.65 -19.57
C LEU A 82 4.09 -19.58 -21.08
N SER A 83 2.92 -20.04 -21.51
CA SER A 83 2.52 -20.00 -22.91
C SER A 83 2.37 -18.57 -23.45
N TYR A 84 1.86 -17.65 -22.64
CA TYR A 84 1.74 -16.22 -22.96
C TYR A 84 3.10 -15.55 -23.13
N ILE A 85 4.03 -15.80 -22.20
CA ILE A 85 5.41 -15.28 -22.28
C ILE A 85 6.09 -15.83 -23.54
N GLU A 86 5.96 -17.12 -23.83
CA GLU A 86 6.57 -17.73 -25.01
C GLU A 86 5.99 -17.20 -26.33
N LYS A 87 4.68 -16.90 -26.38
CA LYS A 87 4.02 -16.33 -27.56
C LYS A 87 4.46 -14.89 -27.85
N TYR A 88 4.62 -14.07 -26.81
CA TYR A 88 4.85 -12.63 -26.94
C TYR A 88 6.25 -12.17 -26.57
N LYS A 89 7.20 -13.08 -26.33
CA LYS A 89 8.61 -12.73 -26.16
C LYS A 89 9.10 -11.89 -27.35
N PHE A 90 9.89 -10.87 -27.04
CA PHE A 90 10.42 -9.90 -28.01
C PHE A 90 9.37 -9.04 -28.74
N GLN A 91 8.15 -8.96 -28.21
CA GLN A 91 7.07 -8.11 -28.74
C GLN A 91 6.59 -7.12 -27.68
N SER A 92 5.86 -6.10 -28.12
CA SER A 92 5.05 -5.22 -27.26
C SER A 92 3.58 -5.54 -27.48
N VAL A 93 2.81 -5.62 -26.40
CA VAL A 93 1.41 -6.01 -26.44
C VAL A 93 0.53 -5.07 -25.65
N ASP A 94 -0.72 -4.92 -26.09
CA ASP A 94 -1.77 -4.24 -25.34
C ASP A 94 -2.70 -5.22 -24.60
N THR A 95 -3.60 -4.67 -23.80
CA THR A 95 -4.57 -5.44 -23.01
C THR A 95 -5.51 -6.27 -23.91
N TRP A 96 -5.80 -5.82 -25.12
CA TRP A 96 -6.72 -6.49 -26.04
C TRP A 96 -6.09 -7.72 -26.67
N GLN A 97 -4.80 -7.64 -27.02
CA GLN A 97 -4.01 -8.78 -27.45
C GLN A 97 -3.89 -9.82 -26.33
N TRP A 98 -3.61 -9.39 -25.10
CA TRP A 98 -3.60 -10.27 -23.92
C TRP A 98 -4.95 -10.97 -23.71
N LYS A 99 -6.06 -10.22 -23.74
CA LYS A 99 -7.41 -10.79 -23.55
C LYS A 99 -7.78 -11.77 -24.67
N THR A 100 -7.48 -11.41 -25.92
CA THR A 100 -7.71 -12.30 -27.08
C THR A 100 -6.96 -13.61 -26.91
N TYR A 101 -5.71 -13.55 -26.45
CA TYR A 101 -4.94 -14.76 -26.22
C TYR A 101 -5.43 -15.60 -25.03
N LEU A 102 -5.90 -14.97 -23.96
CA LEU A 102 -6.53 -15.66 -22.85
C LEU A 102 -7.74 -16.49 -23.34
N TYR A 103 -8.59 -15.92 -24.18
CA TYR A 103 -9.73 -16.61 -24.79
C TYR A 103 -9.32 -17.75 -25.72
N ASP A 104 -8.27 -17.56 -26.52
CA ASP A 104 -7.72 -18.59 -27.42
C ASP A 104 -7.14 -19.78 -26.63
N TYR A 105 -6.37 -19.51 -25.58
CA TYR A 105 -5.76 -20.53 -24.72
C TYR A 105 -6.82 -21.33 -23.96
N PHE A 106 -7.82 -20.64 -23.40
CA PHE A 106 -8.92 -21.23 -22.64
C PHE A 106 -10.21 -21.35 -23.45
N LYS A 107 -10.11 -21.77 -24.72
CA LYS A 107 -11.25 -21.91 -25.64
C LYS A 107 -12.35 -22.85 -25.13
N ASP A 108 -11.97 -23.83 -24.33
CA ASP A 108 -12.83 -24.80 -23.64
C ASP A 108 -13.51 -24.24 -22.37
N LYS A 109 -13.11 -23.03 -21.92
CA LYS A 109 -13.66 -22.34 -20.74
C LYS A 109 -14.24 -20.97 -21.08
N THR A 110 -14.60 -20.75 -22.35
CA THR A 110 -15.19 -19.47 -22.80
C THR A 110 -16.49 -19.13 -22.07
N ASP A 111 -17.29 -20.12 -21.68
CA ASP A 111 -18.49 -19.92 -20.86
C ASP A 111 -18.19 -19.31 -19.47
N ILE A 112 -17.00 -19.58 -18.92
CA ILE A 112 -16.53 -18.98 -17.66
C ILE A 112 -16.04 -17.55 -17.93
N LEU A 113 -15.21 -17.37 -18.96
CA LEU A 113 -14.65 -16.06 -19.34
C LEU A 113 -15.74 -15.04 -19.73
N ASN A 114 -16.83 -15.51 -20.35
CA ASN A 114 -17.96 -14.67 -20.74
C ASN A 114 -18.77 -14.13 -19.55
N LYS A 115 -18.61 -14.71 -18.36
CA LYS A 115 -19.22 -14.20 -17.11
C LYS A 115 -18.36 -13.16 -16.41
N VAL A 116 -17.12 -12.96 -16.84
CA VAL A 116 -16.25 -11.92 -16.29
C VAL A 116 -16.74 -10.55 -16.76
N ASP A 117 -16.99 -9.64 -15.83
CA ASP A 117 -17.28 -8.24 -16.15
C ASP A 117 -15.99 -7.51 -16.55
N TRP A 118 -15.57 -7.71 -17.80
CA TRP A 118 -14.35 -7.12 -18.36
C TRP A 118 -14.35 -5.59 -18.30
N ASN A 119 -15.52 -4.98 -18.48
CA ASN A 119 -15.63 -3.52 -18.47
C ASN A 119 -15.39 -2.98 -17.05
N ALA A 120 -15.99 -3.61 -16.04
CA ALA A 120 -15.74 -3.22 -14.65
C ALA A 120 -14.27 -3.41 -14.24
N TRP A 121 -13.65 -4.54 -14.64
CA TRP A 121 -12.24 -4.78 -14.33
C TRP A 121 -11.29 -3.78 -14.98
N PHE A 122 -11.51 -3.45 -16.25
CA PHE A 122 -10.59 -2.58 -17.00
C PHE A 122 -10.84 -1.09 -16.78
N HIS A 123 -12.11 -0.68 -16.73
CA HIS A 123 -12.49 0.71 -16.91
C HIS A 123 -13.26 1.32 -15.74
N SER A 124 -13.73 0.54 -14.76
CA SER A 124 -14.31 1.13 -13.55
C SER A 124 -13.21 1.63 -12.61
N PRO A 125 -13.31 2.86 -12.09
CA PRO A 125 -12.39 3.38 -11.10
C PRO A 125 -12.62 2.73 -9.73
N GLY A 126 -11.73 2.98 -8.79
CA GLY A 126 -11.80 2.49 -7.43
C GLY A 126 -11.33 1.04 -7.27
N MET A 127 -11.86 0.38 -6.24
CA MET A 127 -11.48 -0.98 -5.88
C MET A 127 -11.92 -2.01 -6.95
N PRO A 128 -11.25 -3.18 -7.03
CA PRO A 128 -11.68 -4.28 -7.89
C PRO A 128 -13.17 -4.63 -7.68
N PRO A 129 -13.91 -4.97 -8.75
CA PRO A 129 -15.33 -5.31 -8.64
C PRO A 129 -15.58 -6.61 -7.87
N VAL A 130 -14.58 -7.50 -7.85
CA VAL A 130 -14.60 -8.74 -7.07
C VAL A 130 -13.30 -8.83 -6.28
N LEU A 131 -13.42 -9.10 -4.98
CA LEU A 131 -12.29 -9.44 -4.13
C LEU A 131 -12.28 -10.96 -3.94
N PRO A 132 -11.26 -11.68 -4.47
CA PRO A 132 -11.10 -13.10 -4.24
C PRO A 132 -11.04 -13.43 -2.74
N SER A 133 -11.44 -14.64 -2.37
CA SER A 133 -11.22 -15.13 -1.01
C SER A 133 -9.75 -15.48 -0.83
N TYR A 134 -9.20 -15.14 0.32
CA TYR A 134 -7.82 -15.47 0.60
C TYR A 134 -7.60 -15.93 2.06
N SER A 135 -6.53 -16.69 2.30
CA SER A 135 -6.21 -17.22 3.63
C SER A 135 -5.85 -16.13 4.65
N ARG A 136 -6.56 -16.05 5.77
CA ARG A 136 -6.33 -15.01 6.80
C ARG A 136 -5.37 -15.42 7.92
N ALA A 137 -4.79 -16.62 7.85
CA ALA A 137 -4.07 -17.22 8.98
C ALA A 137 -2.92 -16.34 9.53
N LEU A 138 -2.19 -15.66 8.65
CA LEU A 138 -1.09 -14.78 9.06
C LEU A 138 -1.58 -13.38 9.51
N VAL A 139 -2.81 -12.99 9.15
CA VAL A 139 -3.38 -11.65 9.37
C VAL A 139 -4.05 -11.54 10.71
N VAL A 140 -4.82 -12.56 11.06
CA VAL A 140 -5.63 -12.56 12.28
C VAL A 140 -4.78 -12.19 13.51
N PRO A 141 -3.55 -12.71 13.70
CA PRO A 141 -2.69 -12.27 14.80
C PRO A 141 -2.33 -10.77 14.75
N CYS A 142 -2.11 -10.21 13.56
CA CYS A 142 -1.79 -8.79 13.38
C CYS A 142 -3.00 -7.90 13.72
N GLU A 143 -4.20 -8.28 13.28
CA GLU A 143 -5.45 -7.57 13.61
C GLU A 143 -5.75 -7.61 15.11
N GLN A 144 -5.59 -8.78 15.73
CA GLN A 144 -5.78 -8.94 17.18
C GLN A 144 -4.83 -8.05 17.98
N LEU A 145 -3.55 -8.03 17.61
CA LEU A 145 -2.56 -7.18 18.26
C LEU A 145 -2.80 -5.69 17.97
N CYS A 146 -3.23 -5.34 16.76
CA CYS A 146 -3.63 -3.97 16.42
C CYS A 146 -4.81 -3.50 17.29
N ALA A 147 -5.88 -4.30 17.38
CA ALA A 147 -7.05 -3.98 18.19
C ALA A 147 -6.69 -3.82 19.68
N LYS A 148 -5.77 -4.65 20.18
CA LYS A 148 -5.23 -4.56 21.53
C LYS A 148 -4.47 -3.25 21.76
N TRP A 149 -3.61 -2.84 20.82
CA TRP A 149 -2.87 -1.56 20.89
C TRP A 149 -3.77 -0.33 20.75
N ALA A 150 -4.79 -0.41 19.90
CA ALA A 150 -5.73 0.69 19.65
C ALA A 150 -6.75 0.88 20.78
N ASN A 151 -6.93 -0.12 21.65
CA ASN A 151 -7.85 -0.05 22.77
C ASN A 151 -7.24 0.76 23.95
N PRO A 152 -7.79 1.94 24.29
CA PRO A 152 -7.24 2.77 25.36
C PRO A 152 -7.33 2.11 26.74
N ALA A 153 -8.27 1.17 26.94
CA ALA A 153 -8.48 0.47 28.21
C ALA A 153 -7.46 -0.66 28.47
N THR A 154 -6.68 -1.09 27.47
CA THR A 154 -5.72 -2.19 27.65
C THR A 154 -4.50 -1.71 28.44
N ALA A 155 -4.32 -2.18 29.67
CA ALA A 155 -3.21 -1.74 30.51
C ALA A 155 -1.81 -2.06 29.94
N PRO A 156 -0.77 -1.23 30.16
CA PRO A 156 0.59 -1.42 29.64
C PRO A 156 1.22 -2.79 29.89
N GLU A 157 0.94 -3.40 31.05
CA GLU A 157 1.43 -4.71 31.48
C GLU A 157 0.92 -5.87 30.60
N HIS A 158 -0.13 -5.65 29.81
CA HIS A 158 -0.60 -6.64 28.86
C HIS A 158 0.27 -6.72 27.62
N PHE A 159 1.16 -5.77 27.37
CA PHE A 159 2.08 -5.81 26.22
C PHE A 159 3.43 -6.42 26.63
N SER A 160 4.01 -7.18 25.71
CA SER A 160 5.28 -7.86 25.94
C SER A 160 6.18 -7.72 24.73
N SER A 161 7.49 -7.63 24.94
CA SER A 161 8.48 -7.69 23.86
C SER A 161 8.35 -8.96 23.00
N ASN A 162 7.75 -10.03 23.55
CA ASN A 162 7.50 -11.28 22.85
C ASN A 162 6.25 -11.27 21.95
N ASP A 163 5.43 -10.21 21.96
CA ASP A 163 4.23 -10.12 21.12
C ASP A 163 4.55 -10.28 19.62
N LEU A 164 5.76 -9.87 19.20
CA LEU A 164 6.24 -9.96 17.82
C LEU A 164 7.14 -11.17 17.57
N ALA A 165 7.40 -12.05 18.55
CA ALA A 165 8.40 -13.11 18.43
C ALA A 165 8.09 -14.12 17.31
N SER A 166 6.80 -14.37 17.04
CA SER A 166 6.34 -15.25 15.96
C SER A 166 6.08 -14.51 14.64
N PHE A 167 6.22 -13.18 14.63
CA PHE A 167 5.85 -12.37 13.47
C PHE A 167 7.00 -12.33 12.46
N LYS A 168 6.66 -12.56 11.20
CA LYS A 168 7.54 -12.26 10.08
C LYS A 168 7.64 -10.73 9.87
N PRO A 169 8.71 -10.21 9.25
CA PRO A 169 8.82 -8.78 8.94
C PRO A 169 7.60 -8.20 8.21
N SER A 170 6.95 -8.99 7.34
CA SER A 170 5.71 -8.59 6.64
C SER A 170 4.51 -8.44 7.58
N GLN A 171 4.42 -9.27 8.63
CA GLN A 171 3.38 -9.16 9.66
C GLN A 171 3.61 -7.93 10.54
N ILE A 172 4.85 -7.59 10.85
CA ILE A 172 5.18 -6.35 11.57
C ILE A 172 4.83 -5.13 10.72
N CYS A 173 5.18 -5.14 9.43
CA CYS A 173 4.76 -4.10 8.49
C CYS A 173 3.23 -3.98 8.45
N LEU A 174 2.52 -5.11 8.41
CA LEU A 174 1.07 -5.11 8.42
C LEU A 174 0.50 -4.51 9.72
N LEU A 175 0.96 -4.95 10.88
CA LEU A 175 0.53 -4.43 12.18
C LEU A 175 0.66 -2.90 12.23
N LEU A 176 1.82 -2.35 11.85
CA LEU A 176 2.03 -0.90 11.86
C LEU A 176 1.16 -0.18 10.82
N SER A 177 0.91 -0.81 9.66
CA SER A 177 -0.04 -0.30 8.67
C SER A 177 -1.49 -0.30 9.16
N LEU A 178 -1.91 -1.30 9.95
CA LEU A 178 -3.23 -1.32 10.56
C LEU A 178 -3.35 -0.22 11.62
N LEU A 179 -2.33 -0.05 12.47
CA LEU A 179 -2.29 1.03 13.46
C LEU A 179 -2.34 2.43 12.83
N LEU A 180 -1.81 2.62 11.62
CA LEU A 180 -1.94 3.88 10.89
C LEU A 180 -3.39 4.17 10.46
N LYS A 181 -4.26 3.17 10.36
CA LYS A 181 -5.68 3.36 10.04
C LYS A 181 -6.52 3.69 11.27
N GLU A 182 -6.01 3.39 12.46
CA GLU A 182 -6.64 3.73 13.73
C GLU A 182 -6.45 5.20 14.08
N LYS A 183 -7.11 5.65 15.15
CA LYS A 183 -6.83 6.97 15.73
C LYS A 183 -5.36 7.03 16.16
N PRO A 184 -4.69 8.19 16.00
CA PRO A 184 -3.29 8.31 16.42
C PRO A 184 -3.10 7.87 17.87
N LEU A 185 -2.13 6.97 18.07
CA LEU A 185 -1.82 6.46 19.40
C LEU A 185 -1.31 7.60 20.30
N PRO A 186 -1.72 7.66 21.58
CA PRO A 186 -1.15 8.57 22.56
C PRO A 186 0.38 8.45 22.69
N ALA A 187 1.04 9.52 23.12
CA ALA A 187 2.50 9.60 23.20
C ALA A 187 3.12 8.53 24.13
N ASP A 188 2.48 8.23 25.26
CA ASP A 188 2.88 7.17 26.19
C ASP A 188 2.79 5.77 25.55
N ARG A 189 1.75 5.53 24.74
CA ARG A 189 1.61 4.28 23.98
C ARG A 189 2.66 4.13 22.90
N LEU A 190 2.97 5.20 22.18
CA LEU A 190 4.05 5.18 21.18
C LEU A 190 5.42 4.97 21.83
N GLN A 191 5.66 5.60 22.98
CA GLN A 191 6.87 5.39 23.76
C GLN A 191 6.99 3.92 24.21
N LEU A 192 5.90 3.33 24.72
CA LEU A 192 5.86 1.93 25.14
C LEU A 192 6.07 0.97 23.95
N LEU A 193 5.41 1.21 22.82
CA LEU A 193 5.56 0.40 21.61
C LEU A 193 7.01 0.46 21.10
N THR A 194 7.60 1.67 21.11
CA THR A 194 8.98 1.91 20.66
C THR A 194 9.98 1.18 21.53
N SER A 195 9.81 1.22 22.86
CA SER A 195 10.72 0.56 23.80
C SER A 195 10.56 -0.96 23.80
N LEU A 196 9.32 -1.47 23.85
CA LEU A 196 9.04 -2.91 23.89
C LEU A 196 9.56 -3.65 22.66
N TYR A 197 9.39 -3.05 21.48
CA TYR A 197 9.76 -3.66 20.21
C TYR A 197 11.05 -3.11 19.61
N LYS A 198 11.78 -2.27 20.36
CA LYS A 198 13.05 -1.65 19.96
C LYS A 198 13.02 -1.00 18.58
N MET A 199 11.96 -0.23 18.29
CA MET A 199 11.69 0.29 16.94
C MET A 199 12.80 1.20 16.40
N GLU A 200 13.53 1.88 17.27
CA GLU A 200 14.65 2.76 16.90
C GLU A 200 15.82 1.98 16.25
N GLU A 201 16.06 0.75 16.74
CA GLU A 201 17.14 -0.15 16.33
C GLU A 201 16.80 -0.93 15.05
N VAL A 202 15.53 -0.92 14.63
CA VAL A 202 15.08 -1.66 13.44
C VAL A 202 15.80 -1.16 12.19
N GLY A 203 16.52 -2.07 11.52
CA GLY A 203 17.21 -1.82 10.26
C GLY A 203 16.33 -2.01 9.02
N ASN A 204 15.19 -2.69 9.14
CA ASN A 204 14.27 -2.88 8.03
C ASN A 204 13.56 -1.55 7.69
N ALA A 205 13.85 -1.00 6.51
CA ALA A 205 13.32 0.29 6.08
C ALA A 205 11.79 0.34 5.97
N GLU A 206 11.12 -0.77 5.63
CA GLU A 206 9.65 -0.83 5.52
C GLU A 206 8.96 -0.76 6.89
N ILE A 207 9.54 -1.43 7.90
CA ILE A 207 9.06 -1.37 9.28
C ILE A 207 9.34 0.04 9.83
N LYS A 208 10.58 0.52 9.68
CA LYS A 208 11.00 1.84 10.18
C LYS A 208 10.15 2.96 9.58
N PHE A 209 9.91 2.94 8.27
CA PHE A 209 9.03 3.90 7.60
C PHE A 209 7.64 3.99 8.24
N ARG A 210 7.00 2.86 8.54
CA ARG A 210 5.65 2.86 9.14
C ARG A 210 5.66 3.36 10.58
N TRP A 211 6.68 3.01 11.35
CA TRP A 211 6.88 3.55 12.70
C TRP A 211 7.09 5.07 12.69
N LEU A 212 7.89 5.59 11.76
CA LEU A 212 8.07 7.03 11.56
C LEU A 212 6.74 7.73 11.25
N ARG A 213 5.93 7.18 10.34
CA ARG A 213 4.60 7.71 10.03
C ARG A 213 3.66 7.70 11.23
N LEU A 214 3.70 6.65 12.06
CA LEU A 214 2.89 6.56 13.29
C LEU A 214 3.21 7.72 14.24
N GLY A 215 4.51 7.97 14.47
CA GLY A 215 4.95 9.07 15.31
C GLY A 215 4.56 10.44 14.75
N LEU A 216 4.74 10.66 13.44
CA LEU A 216 4.39 11.93 12.81
C LEU A 216 2.89 12.22 12.87
N ARG A 217 2.04 11.23 12.54
CA ARG A 217 0.58 11.40 12.59
C ARG A 217 0.04 11.58 14.00
N ALA A 218 0.77 11.11 15.01
CA ALA A 218 0.48 11.35 16.42
C ALA A 218 1.12 12.62 16.98
N LYS A 219 1.87 13.39 16.17
CA LYS A 219 2.63 14.57 16.60
C LYS A 219 3.57 14.26 17.78
N TRP A 220 4.20 13.09 17.75
CA TRP A 220 5.09 12.62 18.82
C TRP A 220 6.51 13.15 18.62
N GLU A 221 6.87 14.20 19.34
CA GLU A 221 8.15 14.94 19.20
C GLU A 221 9.42 14.08 19.12
N PRO A 222 9.60 13.01 19.93
CA PRO A 222 10.78 12.15 19.84
C PRO A 222 10.99 11.49 18.49
N ILE A 223 9.97 11.38 17.63
CA ILE A 223 10.12 10.79 16.28
C ILE A 223 10.93 11.68 15.33
N VAL A 224 10.92 13.00 15.54
CA VAL A 224 11.39 13.99 14.56
C VAL A 224 12.86 13.77 14.18
N PRO A 225 13.81 13.56 15.11
CA PRO A 225 15.20 13.29 14.75
C PRO A 225 15.38 12.02 13.91
N HIS A 226 14.55 11.00 14.13
CA HIS A 226 14.60 9.75 13.37
C HIS A 226 14.04 9.94 11.95
N VAL A 227 13.00 10.77 11.78
CA VAL A 227 12.45 11.15 10.47
C VAL A 227 13.51 11.90 9.66
N CYS A 228 14.14 12.92 10.25
CA CYS A 228 15.18 13.70 9.58
C CYS A 228 16.35 12.81 9.13
N ARG A 229 16.83 11.92 10.02
CA ARG A 229 17.90 10.97 9.68
C ARG A 229 17.49 10.04 8.53
N PHE A 230 16.26 9.53 8.56
CA PHE A 230 15.75 8.65 7.51
C PHE A 230 15.68 9.36 6.15
N LEU A 231 15.14 10.58 6.12
CA LEU A 231 15.03 11.39 4.89
C LEU A 231 16.40 11.77 4.31
N LYS A 232 17.41 11.99 5.16
CA LYS A 232 18.81 12.21 4.73
C LYS A 232 19.49 10.94 4.19
N THR A 233 18.96 9.75 4.50
CA THR A 233 19.59 8.47 4.12
C THR A 233 18.92 7.83 2.90
N TYR A 234 17.61 8.00 2.73
CA TYR A 234 16.82 7.30 1.71
C TYR A 234 16.16 8.28 0.72
N GLY A 235 16.34 8.04 -0.58
CA GLY A 235 15.72 8.85 -1.66
C GLY A 235 14.49 8.22 -2.34
N ARG A 236 14.00 7.06 -1.87
CA ARG A 236 12.89 6.35 -2.52
C ARG A 236 11.57 7.10 -2.32
N MET A 237 10.91 7.50 -3.42
CA MET A 237 9.63 8.24 -3.40
C MET A 237 8.57 7.62 -2.48
N LYS A 238 8.47 6.28 -2.45
CA LYS A 238 7.58 5.53 -1.56
C LYS A 238 7.71 5.92 -0.09
N PHE A 239 8.92 6.28 0.36
CA PHE A 239 9.16 6.69 1.75
C PHE A 239 9.19 8.21 1.89
N VAL A 240 9.92 8.88 1.00
CA VAL A 240 10.18 10.32 1.08
C VAL A 240 8.88 11.12 0.96
N CYS A 241 8.06 10.85 -0.06
CA CYS A 241 6.86 11.67 -0.30
C CYS A 241 5.84 11.57 0.85
N PRO A 242 5.49 10.39 1.40
CA PRO A 242 4.61 10.34 2.56
C PRO A 242 5.20 10.95 3.82
N LEU A 243 6.50 10.78 4.09
CA LEU A 243 7.12 11.35 5.30
C LEU A 243 7.15 12.88 5.27
N PHE A 244 7.47 13.48 4.12
CA PHE A 244 7.40 14.93 3.95
C PHE A 244 5.97 15.45 4.10
N ARG A 245 4.97 14.75 3.53
CA ARG A 245 3.55 15.11 3.69
C ARG A 245 3.09 15.05 5.15
N ASP A 246 3.39 13.95 5.84
CA ASP A 246 3.03 13.78 7.25
C ASP A 246 3.73 14.83 8.14
N LEU A 247 5.00 15.17 7.86
CA LEU A 247 5.74 16.21 8.59
C LEU A 247 5.20 17.61 8.31
N HIS A 248 4.83 17.92 7.06
CA HIS A 248 4.25 19.21 6.68
C HIS A 248 2.83 19.42 7.24
N ALA A 249 2.06 18.34 7.35
CA ALA A 249 0.74 18.35 7.97
C ALA A 249 0.81 18.71 9.46
N TRP A 250 1.97 18.48 10.10
CA TRP A 250 2.24 18.97 11.44
C TRP A 250 2.69 20.44 11.38
N GLU A 251 1.75 21.35 11.64
CA GLU A 251 1.95 22.81 11.48
C GLU A 251 3.20 23.35 12.17
N GLU A 252 3.45 22.90 13.40
CA GLU A 252 4.61 23.28 14.21
C GLU A 252 5.96 22.83 13.62
N LYS A 253 5.95 21.92 12.63
CA LYS A 253 7.13 21.40 11.93
C LYS A 253 7.22 21.83 10.47
N ARG A 254 6.34 22.72 9.99
CA ARG A 254 6.39 23.21 8.60
C ARG A 254 7.71 23.89 8.26
N GLN A 255 8.24 24.73 9.16
CA GLN A 255 9.53 25.38 8.96
C GLN A 255 10.66 24.36 8.82
N LEU A 256 10.74 23.40 9.75
CA LEU A 256 11.70 22.28 9.67
C LEU A 256 11.54 21.48 8.37
N THR A 257 10.30 21.28 7.91
CA THR A 257 10.02 20.58 6.66
C THR A 257 10.61 21.31 5.47
N GLN A 258 10.45 22.64 5.42
CA GLN A 258 10.99 23.48 4.36
C GLN A 258 12.52 23.48 4.38
N GLU A 259 13.13 23.70 5.54
CA GLU A 259 14.58 23.66 5.71
C GLU A 259 15.17 22.32 5.27
N LEU A 260 14.54 21.20 5.67
CA LEU A 260 14.98 19.86 5.27
C LEU A 260 14.76 19.59 3.78
N PHE A 261 13.68 20.11 3.20
CA PHE A 261 13.43 19.99 1.76
C PHE A 261 14.50 20.75 0.98
N ASP A 262 14.79 22.00 1.35
CA ASP A 262 15.80 22.83 0.68
C ASP A 262 17.21 22.26 0.81
N GLU A 263 17.56 21.70 1.98
CA GLU A 263 18.82 20.98 2.21
C GLU A 263 18.97 19.79 1.26
N LEU A 264 17.90 19.00 1.08
CA LEU A 264 17.94 17.75 0.33
C LEU A 264 17.64 17.92 -1.17
N LYS A 265 17.00 19.02 -1.58
CA LYS A 265 16.61 19.33 -2.96
C LYS A 265 17.74 19.11 -3.99
N PRO A 266 19.01 19.49 -3.74
CA PRO A 266 20.12 19.26 -4.68
C PRO A 266 20.50 17.78 -4.88
N GLN A 267 20.18 16.92 -3.91
CA GLN A 267 20.53 15.50 -3.91
C GLN A 267 19.36 14.60 -4.31
N MET A 268 18.14 15.14 -4.32
CA MET A 268 16.93 14.43 -4.71
C MET A 268 16.87 14.24 -6.23
N MET A 269 16.32 13.10 -6.67
CA MET A 269 15.96 12.91 -8.06
C MET A 269 14.93 13.97 -8.49
N HIS A 270 15.07 14.52 -9.68
CA HIS A 270 14.23 15.60 -10.19
C HIS A 270 12.72 15.33 -10.05
N VAL A 271 12.28 14.09 -10.34
CA VAL A 271 10.88 13.67 -10.22
C VAL A 271 10.36 13.75 -8.77
N VAL A 272 11.21 13.42 -7.78
CA VAL A 272 10.85 13.53 -6.35
C VAL A 272 10.64 14.99 -5.99
N THR A 273 11.55 15.87 -6.42
CA THR A 273 11.50 17.31 -6.16
C THR A 273 10.24 17.93 -6.75
N LEU A 274 9.92 17.65 -8.02
CA LEU A 274 8.70 18.15 -8.66
C LEU A 274 7.44 17.70 -7.93
N LYS A 275 7.38 16.42 -7.55
CA LYS A 275 6.25 15.85 -6.80
C LYS A 275 6.09 16.53 -5.45
N LEU A 276 7.16 16.67 -4.68
CA LEU A 276 7.14 17.30 -3.36
C LEU A 276 6.82 18.80 -3.44
N SER A 277 7.38 19.52 -4.40
CA SER A 277 7.04 20.94 -4.63
C SER A 277 5.53 21.11 -4.87
N LYS A 278 4.93 20.22 -5.68
CA LYS A 278 3.48 20.21 -5.90
C LYS A 278 2.69 19.81 -4.65
N ASP A 279 3.10 18.73 -3.97
CA ASP A 279 2.40 18.19 -2.79
C ASP A 279 2.46 19.13 -1.58
N LEU A 280 3.56 19.87 -1.41
CA LEU A 280 3.83 20.75 -0.28
C LEU A 280 3.54 22.23 -0.57
N GLY A 281 3.24 22.59 -1.82
CA GLY A 281 3.08 23.99 -2.24
C GLY A 281 4.37 24.81 -2.11
N LEU A 282 5.53 24.17 -2.24
CA LEU A 282 6.85 24.79 -2.11
C LEU A 282 7.46 25.03 -3.50
N SER A 283 7.97 26.24 -3.75
CA SER A 283 8.69 26.62 -4.99
C SER A 283 10.16 26.20 -4.95
#